data_AF-D5UQ29-F1
#
_entry.id   AF-D5UQ29-F1
#
_cell.length_a   1.000
_cell.length_b   1.000
_cell.length_c   1.000
_cell.angle_alpha   90.00
_cell.angle_beta   90.00
_cell.angle_gamma   90.00
#
_symmetry.space_group_name_H-M   'P 1'
#
loop_
_entity.id
_entity.type
_entity.pdbx_description
1 polymer ?
#
loop_
_entity_poly.entity_id
_entity_poly.type
_entity_poly.pdbx_seq_one_letter_code
_entity_poly.pdbx_strand_id
1 'polypeptide(L)'
;MMAIELELLAPPREPMSLVDGLAIAGPSELTTQAYHPDDPRELVEFLVRGVHESGPGFALEVTGPDAAVAVLCATVAALTGDDIEGALADPDEQRLAGLNPMAQDALRERLRHLIAPDPQAITDRLHALGLR
;
A
#
# COMPACT_ATOMS: atom_id res chain seq x y z
N MET A 1 27.62 -17.83 37.83
CA MET A 1 28.21 -17.71 36.48
C MET A 1 27.10 -17.19 35.59
N MET A 2 27.23 -15.93 35.15
CA MET A 2 26.18 -15.09 34.57
C MET A 2 25.66 -15.61 33.23
N ALA A 3 24.32 -15.66 33.08
CA ALA A 3 23.66 -15.59 31.78
C ALA A 3 23.41 -14.09 31.50
N ILE A 4 23.95 -13.60 30.39
CA ILE A 4 23.65 -12.27 29.87
C ILE A 4 22.57 -12.49 28.82
N GLU A 5 21.33 -12.21 29.19
CA GLU A 5 20.21 -12.05 28.26
C GLU A 5 20.53 -10.81 27.42
N LEU A 6 20.97 -11.00 26.18
CA LEU A 6 21.00 -9.93 25.18
C LEU A 6 19.55 -9.63 24.80
N GLU A 7 18.88 -8.77 25.57
CA GLU A 7 17.71 -8.05 25.09
C GLU A 7 18.17 -7.22 23.88
N LEU A 8 17.85 -7.72 22.69
CA LEU A 8 18.02 -7.03 21.43
C LEU A 8 17.05 -5.83 21.43
N LEU A 9 17.40 -4.75 22.13
CA LEU A 9 16.74 -3.45 21.98
C LEU A 9 17.12 -2.92 20.59
N ALA A 10 16.50 -3.47 19.55
CA ALA A 10 16.35 -2.73 18.32
C ALA A 10 15.64 -1.41 18.71
N PRO A 11 16.17 -0.24 18.33
CA PRO A 11 15.45 1.00 18.58
C PRO A 11 14.04 0.85 17.98
N PRO A 12 12.98 1.37 18.64
CA PRO A 12 11.66 1.39 18.05
C PRO A 12 11.81 2.02 16.66
N ARG A 13 11.47 1.26 15.62
CA ARG A 13 11.48 1.78 14.26
C ARG A 13 10.56 2.99 14.26
N GLU A 14 11.08 4.14 13.84
CA GLU A 14 10.21 5.29 13.60
C GLU A 14 9.18 4.85 12.55
N PRO A 15 7.87 5.07 12.80
CA PRO A 15 6.84 4.67 11.86
C PRO A 15 7.11 5.35 10.52
N MET A 16 7.13 4.56 9.45
CA MET A 16 7.38 5.06 8.11
C MET A 16 6.13 5.79 7.64
N SER A 17 6.33 6.95 7.02
CA SER A 17 5.23 7.63 6.34
C SER A 17 4.63 6.71 5.26
N LEU A 18 3.30 6.61 5.24
CA LEU A 18 2.56 5.92 4.19
C LEU A 18 2.67 6.70 2.87
N VAL A 19 2.61 8.04 2.94
CA VAL A 19 2.46 8.89 1.76
C VAL A 19 3.81 9.24 1.11
N ASP A 20 4.83 9.53 1.91
CA ASP A 20 6.14 9.96 1.44
C ASP A 20 6.79 8.90 0.54
N GLY A 21 7.11 9.32 -0.68
CA GLY A 21 7.72 8.47 -1.72
C GLY A 21 6.85 7.29 -2.18
N LEU A 22 5.55 7.27 -1.86
CA LEU A 22 4.63 6.23 -2.33
C LEU A 22 4.35 6.43 -3.81
N ALA A 23 3.89 7.62 -4.18
CA ALA A 23 3.62 7.95 -5.57
C ALA A 23 4.92 8.34 -6.28
N ILE A 24 5.17 7.74 -7.45
CA ILE A 24 6.28 8.08 -8.34
C ILE A 24 5.79 8.26 -9.77
N ALA A 25 6.52 9.06 -10.54
CA ALA A 25 6.17 9.33 -11.93
C ALA A 25 6.37 8.07 -12.79
N GLY A 26 5.36 7.76 -13.60
CA GLY A 26 5.44 6.75 -14.66
C GLY A 26 5.90 7.31 -16.01
N PRO A 27 6.26 6.44 -16.98
CA PRO A 27 6.40 4.99 -16.83
C PRO A 27 7.66 4.62 -16.02
N SER A 28 7.66 3.44 -15.39
CA SER A 28 8.78 2.96 -14.57
C SER A 28 9.02 1.46 -14.74
N GLU A 29 10.27 1.04 -14.74
CA GLU A 29 10.66 -0.38 -14.79
C GLU A 29 10.32 -1.14 -13.49
N LEU A 30 9.90 -0.41 -12.45
CA LEU A 30 9.47 -0.99 -11.18
C LEU A 30 8.06 -1.59 -11.25
N THR A 31 7.25 -1.25 -12.26
CA THR A 31 5.86 -1.72 -12.36
C THR A 31 5.82 -3.25 -12.33
N THR A 32 5.13 -3.79 -11.32
CA THR A 32 4.87 -5.22 -11.19
C THR A 32 3.53 -5.58 -11.82
N GLN A 33 2.53 -4.74 -11.62
CA GLN A 33 1.18 -4.93 -12.17
C GLN A 33 0.50 -3.58 -12.39
N ALA A 34 -0.42 -3.50 -13.35
CA ALA A 34 -1.26 -2.32 -13.58
C ALA A 34 -2.67 -2.53 -13.06
N TYR A 35 -3.30 -1.47 -12.55
CA TYR A 35 -4.71 -1.48 -12.19
C TYR A 35 -5.56 -0.90 -13.32
N HIS A 36 -6.48 -1.73 -13.81
CA HIS A 36 -7.52 -1.32 -14.75
C HIS A 36 -8.89 -1.42 -14.05
N PRO A 37 -9.61 -0.30 -13.86
CA PRO A 37 -10.89 -0.33 -13.14
C PRO A 37 -11.98 -1.12 -13.89
N ASP A 38 -11.92 -1.16 -15.22
CA ASP A 38 -12.86 -1.91 -16.05
C ASP A 38 -12.62 -3.43 -16.03
N ASP A 39 -11.43 -3.87 -15.60
CA ASP A 39 -11.08 -5.28 -15.44
C ASP A 39 -10.17 -5.48 -14.21
N PRO A 40 -10.75 -5.47 -12.99
CA PRO A 40 -9.98 -5.57 -11.75
C PRO A 40 -9.44 -6.98 -11.48
N ARG A 41 -9.86 -8.00 -12.25
CA ARG A 41 -9.62 -9.41 -11.92
C ARG A 41 -8.15 -9.74 -11.80
N GLU A 42 -7.33 -9.25 -12.74
CA GLU A 42 -5.90 -9.51 -12.71
C GLU A 42 -5.21 -8.87 -11.50
N LEU A 43 -5.68 -7.70 -11.06
CA LEU A 43 -5.18 -7.07 -9.83
C LEU A 43 -5.58 -7.89 -8.60
N VAL A 44 -6.82 -8.36 -8.54
CA VAL A 44 -7.31 -9.19 -7.42
C VAL A 44 -6.49 -10.48 -7.31
N GLU A 45 -6.33 -11.21 -8.41
CA GLU A 45 -5.51 -12.43 -8.46
C GLU A 45 -4.03 -12.16 -8.12
N PHE A 46 -3.52 -10.98 -8.51
CA PHE A 46 -2.20 -10.53 -8.12
C PHE A 46 -2.11 -10.28 -6.62
N LEU A 47 -3.01 -9.47 -6.05
CA LEU A 47 -2.99 -9.10 -4.63
C LEU A 47 -3.13 -10.32 -3.71
N VAL A 48 -3.98 -11.30 -4.04
CA VAL A 48 -4.12 -12.56 -3.28
C VAL A 48 -2.79 -13.28 -3.12
N ARG A 49 -1.93 -13.24 -4.15
CA ARG A 49 -0.60 -13.89 -4.11
C ARG A 49 0.46 -12.96 -3.54
N GLY A 50 0.56 -11.74 -4.05
CA GLY A 50 1.63 -10.78 -3.78
C GLY A 50 1.71 -10.36 -2.31
N VAL A 51 0.59 -10.27 -1.58
CA VAL A 51 0.64 -9.94 -0.15
C VAL A 51 1.28 -11.04 0.69
N HIS A 52 1.20 -12.30 0.25
CA HIS A 52 1.77 -13.46 0.93
C HIS A 52 3.20 -13.79 0.49
N GLU A 53 3.70 -13.18 -0.58
CA GLU A 53 5.04 -13.45 -1.08
C GLU A 53 6.13 -12.96 -0.11
N SER A 54 7.17 -13.77 0.09
CA SER A 54 8.38 -13.36 0.77
C SER A 54 9.25 -12.57 -0.21
N GLY A 55 9.23 -11.24 -0.12
CA GLY A 55 9.94 -10.39 -1.08
C GLY A 55 9.96 -8.91 -0.70
N PRO A 56 10.50 -8.04 -1.57
CA PRO A 56 10.65 -6.61 -1.33
C PRO A 56 9.33 -5.81 -1.38
N GLY A 57 8.18 -6.46 -1.60
CA GLY A 57 6.91 -5.85 -1.93
C GLY A 57 6.74 -5.65 -3.45
N PHE A 58 5.68 -4.96 -3.85
CA PHE A 58 5.30 -4.74 -5.24
C PHE A 58 5.03 -3.26 -5.53
N ALA A 59 5.07 -2.90 -6.81
CA ALA A 59 4.68 -1.58 -7.30
C ALA A 59 3.56 -1.69 -8.31
N LEU A 60 2.56 -0.83 -8.19
CA LEU A 60 1.35 -0.87 -8.99
C LEU A 60 1.23 0.39 -9.85
N GLU A 61 0.93 0.22 -11.12
CA GLU A 61 0.58 1.33 -12.00
C GLU A 61 -0.90 1.69 -11.84
N VAL A 62 -1.18 2.98 -11.67
CA VAL A 62 -2.53 3.52 -11.49
C VAL A 62 -2.71 4.77 -12.36
N THR A 63 -3.94 4.99 -12.79
CA THR A 63 -4.27 6.08 -13.73
C THR A 63 -4.45 7.43 -13.05
N GLY A 64 -4.63 7.48 -11.72
CA GLY A 64 -4.89 8.72 -11.00
C GLY A 64 -5.18 8.54 -9.49
N PRO A 65 -5.57 9.61 -8.80
CA PRO A 65 -5.73 9.64 -7.35
C PRO A 65 -6.84 8.72 -6.82
N ASP A 66 -8.00 8.65 -7.48
CA ASP A 66 -9.08 7.77 -7.01
C ASP A 66 -8.73 6.28 -7.20
N ALA A 67 -8.04 5.96 -8.31
CA ALA A 67 -7.51 4.63 -8.55
C ALA A 67 -6.44 4.24 -7.51
N ALA A 68 -5.59 5.19 -7.10
CA ALA A 68 -4.63 4.99 -6.02
C ALA A 68 -5.31 4.64 -4.68
N VAL A 69 -6.39 5.35 -4.32
CA VAL A 69 -7.16 5.07 -3.10
C VAL A 69 -7.81 3.69 -3.17
N ALA A 70 -8.43 3.34 -4.29
CA ALA A 70 -9.02 2.02 -4.50
C ALA A 70 -7.99 0.89 -4.32
N VAL A 71 -6.81 1.04 -4.92
CA VAL A 71 -5.70 0.08 -4.79
C VAL A 71 -5.20 -0.02 -3.34
N LEU A 72 -5.10 1.09 -2.62
CA LEU A 72 -4.70 1.08 -1.20
C LEU A 72 -5.74 0.33 -0.35
N CYS A 73 -7.03 0.62 -0.51
CA CYS A 73 -8.11 -0.09 0.18
C CYS A 73 -8.12 -1.59 -0.16
N ALA A 74 -7.95 -1.95 -1.42
CA ALA A 74 -7.86 -3.33 -1.88
C ALA A 74 -6.63 -4.06 -1.30
N THR A 75 -5.50 -3.38 -1.18
CA THR A 75 -4.30 -3.94 -0.56
C THR A 75 -4.52 -4.16 0.94
N VAL A 76 -5.18 -3.22 1.63
CA VAL A 76 -5.60 -3.41 3.03
C VAL A 76 -6.51 -4.62 3.15
N ALA A 77 -7.53 -4.74 2.29
CA ALA A 77 -8.42 -5.88 2.27
C ALA A 77 -7.64 -7.19 2.09
N ALA A 78 -6.72 -7.24 1.12
CA ALA A 78 -5.87 -8.41 0.88
C ALA A 78 -5.00 -8.79 2.09
N LEU A 79 -4.42 -7.79 2.79
CA LEU A 79 -3.62 -8.03 4.00
C LEU A 79 -4.45 -8.52 5.18
N THR A 80 -5.73 -8.11 5.26
CA THR A 80 -6.64 -8.53 6.33
C THR A 80 -7.49 -9.76 5.99
N GLY A 81 -7.38 -10.29 4.76
CA GLY A 81 -8.23 -11.39 4.29
C GLY A 81 -9.70 -11.00 4.07
N ASP A 82 -9.96 -9.73 3.77
CA ASP A 82 -11.28 -9.14 3.53
C ASP A 82 -11.62 -9.14 2.01
N ASP A 83 -12.80 -8.62 1.64
CA ASP A 83 -13.27 -8.56 0.26
C ASP A 83 -12.47 -7.55 -0.59
N ILE A 84 -11.54 -8.04 -1.43
CA ILE A 84 -10.70 -7.24 -2.32
C ILE A 84 -11.53 -6.64 -3.46
N GLU A 85 -12.46 -7.40 -4.05
CA GLU A 85 -13.30 -6.93 -5.15
C GLU A 85 -14.23 -5.82 -4.67
N GLY A 86 -14.86 -6.03 -3.50
CA GLY A 86 -15.66 -5.02 -2.83
C GLY A 86 -14.88 -3.74 -2.55
N ALA A 87 -13.65 -3.86 -2.01
CA ALA A 87 -12.80 -2.70 -1.71
C ALA A 87 -12.33 -1.92 -2.94
N LEU A 88 -12.21 -2.56 -4.11
CA LEU A 88 -11.95 -1.87 -5.38
C LEU A 88 -13.19 -1.14 -5.91
N ALA A 89 -14.37 -1.75 -5.77
CA ALA A 89 -15.63 -1.20 -6.28
C ALA A 89 -16.18 -0.06 -5.40
N ASP A 90 -16.00 -0.15 -4.08
CA ASP A 90 -16.44 0.83 -3.09
C ASP A 90 -15.35 1.06 -2.02
N PRO A 91 -14.34 1.90 -2.31
CA PRO A 91 -13.22 2.10 -1.41
C PRO A 91 -13.61 2.78 -0.08
N ASP A 92 -13.35 2.10 1.04
CA ASP A 92 -13.59 2.66 2.38
C ASP A 92 -12.46 3.63 2.80
N GLU A 93 -12.59 4.89 2.37
CA GLU A 93 -11.63 5.95 2.70
C GLU A 93 -11.54 6.22 4.21
N GLN A 94 -12.62 6.00 4.97
CA GLN A 94 -12.61 6.23 6.42
C GLN A 94 -11.78 5.17 7.13
N ARG A 95 -11.89 3.90 6.72
CA ARG A 95 -11.04 2.82 7.21
C ARG A 95 -9.58 3.06 6.85
N LEU A 96 -9.30 3.52 5.62
CA LEU A 96 -7.94 3.84 5.19
C LEU A 96 -7.34 4.99 6.03
N ALA A 97 -8.07 6.09 6.22
CA ALA A 97 -7.65 7.21 7.05
C ALA A 97 -7.49 6.83 8.54
N GLY A 98 -8.24 5.84 9.02
CA GLY A 98 -8.22 5.34 10.39
C GLY A 98 -7.12 4.31 10.68
N LEU A 99 -6.25 3.98 9.71
CA LEU A 99 -5.18 3.01 9.93
C LEU A 99 -4.20 3.50 11.00
N ASN A 100 -3.91 2.63 11.96
CA ASN A 100 -2.85 2.89 12.94
C ASN A 100 -1.46 2.80 12.28
N PRO A 101 -0.40 3.35 12.90
CA PRO A 101 0.94 3.38 12.30
C PRO A 101 1.48 2.01 11.89
N MET A 102 1.24 0.97 12.69
CA MET A 102 1.71 -0.39 12.39
C MET A 102 1.03 -0.97 11.13
N ALA A 103 -0.24 -0.66 10.93
CA ALA A 103 -0.96 -1.06 9.72
C ALA A 103 -0.51 -0.27 8.49
N GLN A 104 -0.19 1.01 8.65
CA GLN A 104 0.42 1.82 7.59
C GLN A 104 1.80 1.28 7.19
N ASP A 105 2.64 0.92 8.17
CA ASP A 105 3.93 0.28 7.93
C ASP A 105 3.78 -1.04 7.14
N ALA A 106 2.85 -1.92 7.56
CA ALA A 106 2.60 -3.18 6.87
C ALA A 106 2.12 -2.98 5.42
N LEU A 107 1.23 -2.01 5.20
CA LEU A 107 0.80 -1.61 3.86
C LEU A 107 1.99 -1.11 3.04
N ARG A 108 2.85 -0.29 3.64
CA ARG A 108 4.01 0.31 2.97
C ARG A 108 5.14 -0.67 2.68
N GLU A 109 5.30 -1.71 3.50
CA GLU A 109 6.21 -2.81 3.23
C GLU A 109 5.79 -3.61 2.00
N ARG A 110 4.47 -3.74 1.77
CA ARG A 110 3.90 -4.56 0.70
C ARG A 110 3.72 -3.77 -0.59
N LEU A 111 3.09 -2.61 -0.51
CA LEU A 111 2.94 -1.68 -1.64
C LEU A 111 4.02 -0.60 -1.56
N ARG A 112 5.08 -0.81 -2.34
CA ARG A 112 6.28 0.03 -2.35
C ARG A 112 6.12 1.28 -3.19
N HIS A 113 5.42 1.20 -4.31
CA HIS A 113 5.20 2.35 -5.16
C HIS A 113 3.84 2.30 -5.85
N LEU A 114 3.21 3.46 -5.97
CA LEU A 114 2.15 3.74 -6.92
C LEU A 114 2.75 4.53 -8.07
N ILE A 115 2.69 3.99 -9.27
CA ILE A 115 3.28 4.58 -10.47
C ILE A 115 2.16 5.26 -11.23
N ALA A 116 2.28 6.56 -11.46
CA ALA A 116 1.20 7.36 -12.04
C ALA A 116 1.73 8.49 -12.92
N PRO A 117 0.91 9.00 -13.86
CA PRO A 117 1.29 10.15 -14.68
C PRO A 117 1.44 11.44 -13.85
N ASP A 118 0.65 11.59 -12.79
CA ASP A 118 0.72 12.72 -11.85
C ASP A 118 0.81 12.20 -10.39
N PRO A 119 2.03 11.91 -9.91
CA PRO A 119 2.22 11.43 -8.54
C PRO A 119 1.90 12.49 -7.49
N GLN A 120 2.01 13.79 -7.81
CA GLN A 120 1.71 14.85 -6.84
C GLN A 120 0.21 14.88 -6.52
N ALA A 121 -0.65 14.70 -7.52
CA ALA A 121 -2.10 14.61 -7.30
C ALA A 121 -2.48 13.46 -6.35
N ILE A 122 -1.76 12.33 -6.40
CA ILE A 122 -1.95 11.21 -5.46
C ILE A 122 -1.53 11.63 -4.05
N THR A 123 -0.32 12.17 -3.89
CA THR A 123 0.18 12.64 -2.59
C THR A 123 -0.77 13.65 -1.95
N ASP A 124 -1.26 14.63 -2.71
CA ASP A 124 -2.20 15.64 -2.24
C ASP A 124 -3.54 15.02 -1.81
N ARG A 125 -4.05 14.04 -2.57
CA ARG A 125 -5.29 13.32 -2.23
C ARG A 125 -5.14 12.53 -0.93
N LEU A 126 -4.03 11.83 -0.74
CA LEU A 126 -3.79 11.05 0.48
C LEU A 126 -3.63 11.95 1.72
N HIS A 127 -2.95 13.10 1.57
CA HIS A 127 -2.91 14.10 2.64
C HIS A 127 -4.28 14.70 2.95
N ALA A 128 -5.14 14.90 1.95
CA ALA A 128 -6.51 15.35 2.16
C ALA A 128 -7.36 14.33 2.95
N LEU A 129 -7.00 13.04 2.91
CA LEU A 129 -7.59 11.99 3.77
C LEU A 129 -6.99 11.97 5.20
N GLY A 130 -5.98 12.80 5.48
CA GLY A 130 -5.30 12.85 6.76
C GLY A 130 -4.17 11.82 6.92
N LEU A 131 -3.80 11.12 5.84
CA LEU A 131 -2.67 10.20 5.83
C LEU A 131 -1.35 10.97 5.84
N ARG A 132 -0.34 10.36 6.45
CA ARG A 132 1.02 10.91 6.54
C ARG A 132 2.00 10.00 5.89
#